data_AF-A0A512L4L4-F1
#
_entry.id   AF-A0A512L4L4-F1
#
_cell.length_a   1.000
_cell.length_b   1.000
_cell.length_c   1.000
_cell.angle_alpha   90.00
_cell.angle_beta   90.00
_cell.angle_gamma   90.00
#
_symmetry.space_group_name_H-M   'P 1'
#
loop_
_entity.id
_entity.type
_entity.pdbx_description
1 polymer ?
#
loop_
_entity_poly.entity_id
_entity_poly.type
_entity_poly.pdbx_seq_one_letter_code
_entity_poly.pdbx_strand_id
1 'polypeptide(L)'
;MKAGDKVPVFTLNDPDGKPMSSTALLARGPLVLSFYRGVWRRYGNLELQAVEAARPAFRAAGASLAAISPQTAANSRKSVRTNQLSFPVLSDAHNKAAAAFGLRFALPDYLVELYRRPSAGAPVPADGQGFLINSCWSEYVCTYLSDYRRQQRHRASAG
;
A
#
# COMPACT_ATOMS: atom_id res chain seq x y z
N MET A 1 -7.69 -0.64 -11.44
CA MET A 1 -7.49 0.80 -11.75
C MET A 1 -6.44 0.93 -12.85
N LYS A 2 -6.56 1.94 -13.72
CA LYS A 2 -5.57 2.32 -14.75
C LYS A 2 -5.14 3.78 -14.58
N ALA A 3 -4.05 4.16 -15.24
CA ALA A 3 -3.59 5.54 -15.24
C ALA A 3 -4.69 6.49 -15.76
N GLY A 4 -4.87 7.63 -15.08
CA GLY A 4 -5.92 8.59 -15.37
C GLY A 4 -7.24 8.37 -14.61
N ASP A 5 -7.43 7.21 -13.97
CA ASP A 5 -8.59 7.01 -13.08
C ASP A 5 -8.49 7.89 -11.83
N LYS A 6 -9.64 8.26 -11.26
CA LYS A 6 -9.68 8.94 -9.96
C LYS A 6 -9.33 7.96 -8.84
N VAL A 7 -8.48 8.39 -7.91
CA VAL A 7 -8.11 7.62 -6.72
C VAL A 7 -9.37 7.36 -5.87
N PRO A 8 -9.64 6.10 -5.43
CA PRO A 8 -10.74 5.78 -4.54
C PRO A 8 -10.62 6.53 -3.22
N VAL A 9 -11.77 6.99 -2.71
CA VAL A 9 -11.83 7.61 -1.38
C VAL A 9 -11.80 6.53 -0.32
N PHE A 10 -10.83 6.63 0.58
CA PHE A 10 -10.75 5.83 1.80
C PHE A 10 -10.34 6.69 3.00
N THR A 11 -10.71 6.20 4.18
CA THR A 11 -10.18 6.63 5.47
C THR A 11 -9.71 5.38 6.20
N LEU A 12 -8.43 5.33 6.54
CA LEU A 12 -7.80 4.22 7.26
C LEU A 12 -7.09 4.74 8.49
N ASN A 13 -6.92 3.89 9.49
CA ASN A 13 -6.24 4.28 10.73
C ASN A 13 -4.75 3.93 10.66
N ASP A 14 -3.93 4.80 11.22
CA ASP A 14 -2.55 4.48 11.57
C ASP A 14 -2.50 3.53 12.79
N PRO A 15 -1.31 3.09 13.24
CA PRO A 15 -1.22 2.13 14.33
C PRO A 15 -1.73 2.67 15.67
N ASP A 16 -1.79 3.99 15.84
CA ASP A 16 -2.24 4.68 17.05
C ASP A 16 -3.73 5.08 16.98
N GLY A 17 -4.43 4.63 15.94
CA GLY A 17 -5.86 4.85 15.76
C GLY A 17 -6.19 6.20 15.13
N LYS A 18 -5.19 6.95 14.67
CA LYS A 18 -5.42 8.24 14.01
C LYS A 18 -5.96 8.01 12.59
N PRO A 19 -7.13 8.55 12.25
CA PRO A 19 -7.68 8.41 10.90
C PRO A 19 -6.90 9.26 9.89
N MET A 20 -6.66 8.69 8.71
CA MET A 20 -6.00 9.30 7.57
C MET A 20 -6.88 9.14 6.34
N SER A 21 -7.35 10.27 5.80
CA SER A 21 -8.16 10.30 4.58
C SER A 21 -7.27 10.48 3.35
N SER A 22 -7.50 9.64 2.35
CA SER A 22 -6.96 9.79 0.98
C SER A 22 -7.19 11.19 0.39
N THR A 23 -8.36 11.80 0.60
CA THR A 23 -8.67 13.14 0.09
C THR A 23 -7.85 14.22 0.79
N ALA A 24 -7.68 14.10 2.11
CA ALA A 24 -6.87 15.02 2.90
C ALA A 24 -5.37 14.91 2.56
N LEU A 25 -4.90 13.70 2.21
CA LEU A 25 -3.54 13.48 1.75
C LEU A 25 -3.32 14.06 0.34
N LEU A 26 -4.25 13.81 -0.60
CA LEU A 26 -4.20 14.34 -1.97
C LEU A 26 -4.31 15.88 -2.03
N ALA A 27 -5.01 16.50 -1.07
CA ALA A 27 -5.08 17.96 -0.99
C ALA A 27 -3.71 18.62 -0.73
N ARG A 28 -2.71 17.86 -0.25
CA ARG A 28 -1.36 18.36 0.03
C ARG A 28 -0.43 18.25 -1.18
N GLY A 29 -0.84 17.54 -2.24
CA GLY A 29 -0.03 17.24 -3.41
C GLY A 29 -0.18 15.79 -3.86
N PRO A 30 0.70 15.31 -4.75
CA PRO A 30 0.71 13.92 -5.18
C PRO A 30 0.77 12.95 -3.99
N LEU A 31 0.17 11.77 -4.11
CA LEU A 31 0.15 10.74 -3.07
C LEU A 31 0.69 9.43 -3.64
N VAL A 32 1.73 8.90 -3.00
CA VAL A 32 2.29 7.57 -3.24
C VAL A 32 1.70 6.60 -2.22
N LEU A 33 1.13 5.50 -2.70
CA LEU A 33 0.60 4.42 -1.85
C LEU A 33 1.38 3.14 -2.09
N SER A 34 1.89 2.50 -1.03
CA SER A 34 2.53 1.19 -1.10
C SER A 34 1.66 0.14 -0.43
N PHE A 35 1.07 -0.77 -1.20
CA PHE A 35 0.29 -1.88 -0.67
C PHE A 35 1.21 -3.09 -0.43
N TYR A 36 1.33 -3.51 0.81
CA TYR A 36 2.20 -4.63 1.20
C TYR A 36 1.43 -5.64 2.06
N ARG A 37 1.95 -6.88 2.12
CA ARG A 37 1.24 -7.99 2.78
C ARG A 37 1.41 -8.00 4.30
N GLY A 38 2.60 -7.64 4.79
CA GLY A 38 2.86 -7.52 6.23
C GLY A 38 4.31 -7.79 6.65
N VAL A 39 4.60 -7.48 7.92
CA VAL A 39 5.94 -7.47 8.54
C VAL A 39 6.55 -8.86 8.74
N TRP A 40 5.75 -9.92 8.71
CA TRP A 40 6.19 -11.30 8.92
C TRP A 40 6.92 -11.91 7.72
N ARG A 41 7.00 -11.21 6.57
CA ARG A 41 7.70 -11.70 5.38
C ARG A 41 8.93 -10.85 5.09
N ARG A 42 10.03 -11.52 4.73
CA ARG A 42 11.29 -10.87 4.31
C ARG A 42 11.05 -9.84 3.20
N TYR A 43 10.30 -10.20 2.16
CA TYR A 43 10.01 -9.31 1.04
C TYR A 43 9.21 -8.07 1.42
N GLY A 44 8.24 -8.18 2.34
CA GLY A 44 7.48 -7.01 2.80
C GLY A 44 8.35 -6.00 3.53
N ASN A 45 9.34 -6.46 4.31
CA ASN A 45 10.29 -5.57 4.97
C ASN A 45 11.26 -4.92 3.95
N LEU A 46 11.75 -5.69 2.97
CA LEU A 46 12.59 -5.14 1.90
C LEU A 46 11.86 -4.06 1.08
N GLU A 47 10.57 -4.26 0.78
CA GLU A 47 9.73 -3.27 0.13
C GLU A 47 9.66 -1.97 0.95
N LEU A 48 9.35 -2.08 2.25
CA LEU A 48 9.26 -0.93 3.14
C LEU A 48 10.59 -0.17 3.27
N GLN A 49 11.72 -0.88 3.32
CA GLN A 49 13.05 -0.28 3.35
C GLN A 49 13.37 0.47 2.06
N ALA A 50 13.07 -0.12 0.90
CA ALA A 50 13.27 0.53 -0.39
C ALA A 50 12.42 1.79 -0.53
N VAL A 51 11.17 1.74 -0.06
CA VAL A 51 10.25 2.88 -0.04
C VAL A 51 10.76 3.99 0.89
N GLU A 52 11.23 3.67 2.10
CA GLU A 52 11.84 4.66 3.00
C GLU A 52 13.08 5.31 2.37
N ALA A 53 13.94 4.52 1.73
CA ALA A 53 15.12 5.04 1.04
C ALA A 53 14.77 6.00 -0.12
N ALA A 54 13.66 5.74 -0.83
CA ALA A 54 13.17 6.59 -1.91
C ALA A 54 12.37 7.83 -1.44
N ARG A 55 11.95 7.86 -0.17
CA ARG A 55 11.11 8.93 0.40
C ARG A 55 11.64 10.35 0.16
N PRO A 56 12.95 10.65 0.29
CA PRO A 56 13.45 12.00 0.00
C PRO A 56 13.13 12.47 -1.42
N ALA A 57 13.16 11.57 -2.41
CA ALA A 57 12.82 11.89 -3.80
C ALA A 57 11.32 12.15 -3.97
N PHE A 58 10.44 11.37 -3.33
CA PHE A 58 9.00 11.64 -3.33
C PHE A 58 8.70 13.00 -2.70
N ARG A 59 9.32 13.31 -1.56
CA ARG A 59 9.16 14.60 -0.88
C ARG A 59 9.66 15.76 -1.75
N ALA A 60 10.80 15.60 -2.42
CA ALA A 60 11.33 16.63 -3.33
C ALA A 60 10.38 16.91 -4.51
N ALA A 61 9.59 15.92 -4.92
CA ALA A 61 8.53 16.07 -5.93
C ALA A 61 7.19 16.59 -5.36
N GLY A 62 7.15 17.01 -4.08
CA GLY A 62 5.94 17.47 -3.39
C GLY A 62 4.97 16.34 -3.04
N ALA A 63 5.37 15.08 -3.16
CA ALA A 63 4.51 13.94 -2.91
C ALA A 63 4.51 13.51 -1.44
N SER A 64 3.33 13.15 -0.95
CA SER A 64 3.13 12.41 0.30
C SER A 64 3.20 10.90 0.07
N LEU A 65 3.45 10.13 1.12
CA LEU A 65 3.62 8.68 1.06
C LEU A 65 2.85 8.02 2.20
N ALA A 66 2.20 6.88 1.92
CA ALA A 66 1.66 5.98 2.95
C ALA A 66 1.80 4.52 2.53
N ALA A 67 2.08 3.62 3.48
CA ALA A 67 1.97 2.18 3.26
C ALA A 67 0.65 1.64 3.82
N ILE A 68 0.04 0.68 3.14
CA ILE A 68 -1.26 0.10 3.47
C ILE A 68 -1.12 -1.43 3.51
N SER A 69 -1.65 -2.05 4.57
CA SER A 69 -1.67 -3.51 4.71
C SER A 69 -2.86 -3.96 5.57
N PRO A 70 -3.25 -5.25 5.54
CA PRO A 70 -4.31 -5.78 6.41
C PRO A 70 -3.83 -6.04 7.83
N GLN A 71 -2.69 -5.45 8.21
CA GLN A 71 -2.07 -5.72 9.50
C GLN A 71 -2.87 -5.12 10.65
N THR A 72 -2.84 -5.83 11.77
CA THR A 72 -3.26 -5.27 13.06
C THR A 72 -2.37 -4.10 13.46
N ALA A 73 -2.88 -3.22 14.32
CA ALA A 73 -2.11 -2.10 14.86
C ALA A 73 -0.77 -2.54 15.47
N ALA A 74 -0.74 -3.66 16.21
CA ALA A 74 0.48 -4.20 16.79
C ALA A 74 1.55 -4.55 15.73
N ASN A 75 1.13 -5.19 14.63
CA ASN A 75 2.03 -5.56 13.54
C ASN A 75 2.44 -4.34 12.69
N SER A 76 1.56 -3.34 12.53
CA SER A 76 1.92 -2.06 11.91
C SER A 76 2.96 -1.30 12.74
N ARG A 77 2.79 -1.22 14.08
CA ARG A 77 3.83 -0.65 14.97
C ARG A 77 5.15 -1.39 14.87
N LYS A 78 5.11 -2.73 14.78
CA LYS A 78 6.31 -3.53 14.53
C LYS A 78 6.96 -3.18 13.19
N SER A 79 6.17 -3.00 12.13
CA SER A 79 6.67 -2.57 10.81
C SER A 79 7.42 -1.25 10.90
N VAL A 80 6.83 -0.25 11.57
CA VAL A 80 7.42 1.08 11.78
C VAL A 80 8.75 0.99 12.51
N ARG A 81 8.78 0.28 13.65
CA ARG A 81 10.00 0.16 14.46
C ARG A 81 11.11 -0.63 13.74
N THR A 82 10.77 -1.78 13.17
CA THR A 82 11.74 -2.67 12.53
C THR A 82 12.38 -2.05 11.29
N ASN A 83 11.62 -1.28 10.52
CA ASN A 83 12.09 -0.67 9.27
C ASN A 83 12.38 0.83 9.41
N GLN A 84 12.29 1.40 10.62
CA GLN A 84 12.55 2.81 10.93
C GLN A 84 11.76 3.78 10.03
N LEU A 85 10.48 3.47 9.81
CA LEU A 85 9.66 4.18 8.84
C LEU A 85 9.29 5.57 9.34
N SER A 86 9.48 6.57 8.47
CA SER A 86 9.16 7.97 8.75
C SER A 86 7.91 8.46 8.02
N PHE A 87 7.09 7.53 7.53
CA PHE A 87 5.83 7.80 6.85
C PHE A 87 4.67 6.96 7.45
N PRO A 88 3.41 7.39 7.25
CA PRO A 88 2.24 6.67 7.75
C PRO A 88 2.15 5.20 7.29
N VAL A 89 1.84 4.32 8.23
CA VAL A 89 1.52 2.91 7.98
C VAL A 89 0.08 2.64 8.40
N LEU A 90 -0.80 2.42 7.42
CA LEU A 90 -2.25 2.35 7.62
C LEU A 90 -2.75 0.90 7.58
N SER A 91 -3.76 0.63 8.40
CA SER A 91 -4.42 -0.68 8.48
C SER A 91 -5.68 -0.71 7.61
N ASP A 92 -5.70 -1.60 6.62
CA ASP A 92 -6.87 -1.97 5.81
C ASP A 92 -7.33 -3.39 6.19
N ALA A 93 -7.82 -3.55 7.42
CA ALA A 93 -8.08 -4.85 8.04
C ALA A 93 -8.97 -5.81 7.22
N HIS A 94 -9.83 -5.26 6.35
CA HIS A 94 -10.76 -6.01 5.50
C HIS A 94 -10.43 -5.88 4.00
N ASN A 95 -9.24 -5.37 3.66
CA ASN A 95 -8.80 -5.15 2.28
C ASN A 95 -9.80 -4.34 1.42
N LYS A 96 -10.59 -3.45 2.03
CA LYS A 96 -11.62 -2.67 1.33
C LYS A 96 -10.97 -1.62 0.43
N ALA A 97 -9.92 -0.96 0.93
CA ALA A 97 -9.16 -0.03 0.12
C ALA A 97 -8.45 -0.81 -1.01
N ALA A 98 -7.74 -1.89 -0.69
CA ALA A 98 -7.08 -2.72 -1.68
C ALA A 98 -8.04 -3.24 -2.77
N ALA A 99 -9.27 -3.61 -2.41
CA ALA A 99 -10.32 -4.00 -3.35
C ALA A 99 -10.72 -2.85 -4.30
N ALA A 100 -10.86 -1.64 -3.77
CA ALA A 100 -11.19 -0.46 -4.59
C ALA A 100 -10.08 -0.10 -5.60
N PHE A 101 -8.82 -0.44 -5.30
CA PHE A 101 -7.72 -0.33 -6.25
C PHE A 101 -7.64 -1.52 -7.24
N GLY A 102 -8.42 -2.58 -7.03
CA GLY A 102 -8.40 -3.80 -7.83
C GLY A 102 -7.26 -4.76 -7.47
N LEU A 103 -6.71 -4.66 -6.26
CA LEU A 103 -5.57 -5.46 -5.80
C LEU A 103 -5.97 -6.71 -5.00
N ARG A 104 -7.25 -6.84 -4.65
CA ARG A 104 -7.80 -7.95 -3.85
C ARG A 104 -8.28 -9.08 -4.77
N PHE A 105 -7.84 -10.31 -4.51
CA PHE A 105 -8.32 -11.50 -5.22
C PHE A 105 -8.72 -12.62 -4.26
N ALA A 106 -9.74 -13.37 -4.66
CA ALA A 106 -10.24 -14.52 -3.91
C ALA A 106 -9.28 -15.70 -4.04
N LEU A 107 -9.00 -16.35 -2.92
CA LEU A 107 -8.37 -17.66 -2.89
C LEU A 107 -9.42 -18.75 -3.09
N PRO A 108 -9.11 -19.81 -3.84
CA PRO A 108 -9.89 -21.04 -3.83
C PRO A 108 -10.04 -21.60 -2.39
N ASP A 109 -11.19 -22.21 -2.11
CA ASP A 109 -11.57 -22.70 -0.76
C ASP A 109 -10.50 -23.60 -0.13
N TYR A 110 -9.88 -24.47 -0.92
CA TYR A 110 -8.82 -25.36 -0.43
C TYR A 110 -7.58 -24.60 0.08
N LEU A 111 -7.24 -23.45 -0.51
CA LEU A 111 -6.17 -22.59 -0.01
C LEU A 111 -6.60 -21.83 1.24
N VAL A 112 -7.86 -21.41 1.32
CA VAL A 112 -8.41 -20.80 2.53
C VAL A 112 -8.27 -21.75 3.71
N GLU A 113 -8.68 -23.01 3.52
CA GLU A 113 -8.59 -24.06 4.53
C GLU A 113 -7.14 -24.35 4.91
N LEU A 114 -6.22 -24.41 3.94
CA LEU A 114 -4.79 -24.59 4.20
C LEU A 114 -4.22 -23.44 5.04
N TYR A 115 -4.56 -22.19 4.72
CA TYR A 115 -4.03 -21.03 5.44
C TYR A 115 -4.67 -20.81 6.81
N ARG A 116 -5.86 -21.35 7.08
CA ARG A 116 -6.45 -21.39 8.44
C ARG A 116 -5.64 -22.26 9.40
N ARG A 117 -4.78 -23.15 8.90
CA ARG A 117 -3.94 -24.00 9.74
C ARG A 117 -2.80 -23.18 10.37
N PRO A 118 -2.59 -23.28 11.69
CA PRO A 118 -1.53 -22.53 12.39
C PRO A 118 -0.12 -22.72 11.83
N SER A 119 0.14 -23.86 11.18
CA SER A 119 1.43 -24.21 10.59
C SER A 119 1.76 -23.51 9.26
N ALA A 120 0.79 -22.84 8.63
CA ALA A 120 0.99 -22.22 7.31
C ALA A 120 1.74 -20.86 7.37
N GLY A 121 1.99 -20.32 8.56
CA GLY A 121 2.84 -19.14 8.77
C GLY A 121 2.32 -17.83 8.16
N ALA A 122 1.10 -17.82 7.64
CA ALA A 122 0.45 -16.62 7.13
C ALA A 122 -0.74 -16.29 8.04
N PRO A 123 -0.83 -15.08 8.63
CA PRO A 123 -2.08 -14.63 9.19
C PRO A 123 -3.06 -14.50 8.02
N VAL A 124 -4.07 -15.37 8.01
CA VAL A 124 -5.29 -15.18 7.22
C VAL A 124 -5.84 -13.80 7.59
N PRO A 125 -6.37 -13.00 6.64
CA PRO A 125 -7.11 -11.80 6.98
C PRO A 125 -8.16 -12.12 8.06
N ALA A 126 -8.31 -11.21 9.03
CA ALA A 126 -9.12 -11.45 10.23
C ALA A 126 -10.61 -11.70 9.96
N ASP A 127 -11.08 -11.52 8.72
CA ASP A 127 -12.46 -11.76 8.31
C ASP A 127 -12.75 -13.22 7.92
N GLY A 128 -11.75 -14.11 7.92
CA GLY A 128 -11.93 -15.51 7.57
C GLY A 128 -12.30 -15.76 6.11
N GLN A 129 -12.25 -14.71 5.27
CA GLN A 129 -12.47 -14.78 3.85
C GLN A 129 -11.10 -14.80 3.18
N GLY A 130 -10.77 -15.87 2.46
CA GLY A 130 -9.44 -16.06 1.89
C GLY A 130 -9.15 -15.07 0.78
N PHE A 131 -8.73 -13.85 1.13
CA PHE A 131 -8.33 -12.84 0.17
C PHE A 131 -6.85 -12.52 0.34
N LEU A 132 -6.17 -12.37 -0.79
CA LEU A 132 -4.80 -11.86 -0.81
C LEU A 132 -4.78 -10.52 -1.54
N ILE A 133 -3.80 -9.70 -1.17
CA ILE A 133 -3.41 -8.53 -1.94
C ILE A 133 -2.26 -8.93 -2.84
N ASN A 134 -2.36 -8.59 -4.12
CA ASN A 134 -1.22 -8.64 -5.02
C ASN A 134 -0.28 -7.46 -4.71
N SER A 135 0.81 -7.71 -3.99
CA SER A 135 1.92 -6.76 -3.82
C SER A 135 2.83 -6.87 -5.04
N CYS A 136 2.37 -6.37 -6.20
CA CYS A 136 3.17 -6.40 -7.43
C CYS A 136 4.09 -5.17 -7.48
N TRP A 137 5.33 -5.36 -7.02
CA TRP A 137 6.39 -4.36 -7.09
C TRP A 137 7.25 -4.44 -8.37
N SER A 138 6.84 -5.15 -9.42
CA SER A 138 7.68 -5.30 -10.62
C SER A 138 7.13 -4.67 -11.92
N GLU A 139 5.85 -4.32 -12.04
CA GLU A 139 5.31 -3.78 -13.32
C GLU A 139 4.57 -2.44 -13.22
N TYR A 140 3.90 -2.12 -12.11
CA TYR A 140 3.02 -0.94 -12.05
C TYR A 140 3.73 0.38 -11.69
N VAL A 141 4.76 0.36 -10.83
CA VAL A 141 5.45 1.58 -10.37
C VAL A 141 6.33 2.20 -11.47
N CYS A 142 7.01 1.38 -12.27
CA CYS A 142 7.81 1.87 -13.39
C CYS A 142 6.94 2.60 -14.42
N THR A 143 5.77 2.04 -14.74
CA THR A 143 4.82 2.62 -15.71
C THR A 143 4.24 3.95 -15.22
N TYR A 144 3.91 4.06 -13.92
CA TYR A 144 3.27 5.25 -13.37
C TYR A 144 4.20 6.48 -13.31
N LEU A 145 5.48 6.29 -12.98
CA LEU A 145 6.47 7.38 -12.98
C LEU A 145 6.93 7.75 -14.40
N SER A 146 6.96 6.80 -15.34
CA SER A 146 7.26 7.10 -16.74
C SER A 146 6.14 7.90 -17.42
N ASP A 147 4.87 7.57 -17.14
CA ASP A 147 3.72 8.29 -17.69
C ASP A 147 3.58 9.70 -17.10
N TYR A 148 3.85 9.87 -15.80
CA TYR A 148 3.88 11.21 -15.19
C TYR A 148 4.95 12.11 -15.83
N ARG A 149 6.16 11.60 -16.07
CA ARG A 149 7.22 12.36 -16.78
C ARG A 149 6.87 12.63 -18.24
N ARG A 150 6.12 11.75 -18.91
CA ARG A 150 5.66 11.94 -20.30
C ARG A 150 4.57 13.02 -20.37
N GLN A 151 3.62 13.01 -19.44
CA GLN A 151 2.55 14.02 -19.35
C GLN A 151 3.08 15.42 -19.00
N GLN A 152 4.11 15.52 -18.14
CA GLN A 152 4.75 16.80 -17.81
C GLN A 152 5.53 17.39 -19.00
N ARG A 153 6.19 16.55 -19.83
CA ARG A 153 6.86 17.01 -21.06
C ARG A 153 5.89 17.52 -22.12
N HIS A 154 4.72 16.88 -22.26
CA HIS A 154 3.68 17.34 -23.20
C HIS A 154 3.04 18.67 -22.75
N ARG A 155 2.92 18.92 -21.45
CA ARG A 155 2.46 20.23 -20.94
C ARG A 155 3.51 21.34 -21.07
N ALA A 156 4.78 21.01 -20.93
CA ALA A 156 5.89 21.97 -21.09
C ALA A 156 6.21 22.34 -22.56
N SER A 157 5.64 21.63 -23.54
CA SER A 157 5.83 21.89 -24.98
C SER A 157 4.58 22.46 -25.67
N ALA A 158 3.52 22.70 -24.90
CA ALA A 158 2.25 23.27 -25.36
C ALA A 158 2.00 24.69 -24.80
N GLY A 159 3.05 25.37 -24.33
CA GLY A 159 3.02 26.74 -23.80
C GLY A 159 4.10 27.59 -24.44
#